data_AF-A0AA37R9D3-F1
#
_entry.id   AF-A0AA37R9D3-F1
#
_cell.length_a   1.000
_cell.length_b   1.000
_cell.length_c   1.000
_cell.angle_alpha   90.00
_cell.angle_beta   90.00
_cell.angle_gamma   90.00
#
_symmetry.space_group_name_H-M   'P 1'
#
loop_
_entity.id
_entity.type
_entity.pdbx_description
1 polymer ?
#
loop_
_entity_poly.entity_id
_entity_poly.type
_entity_poly.pdbx_seq_one_letter_code
_entity_poly.pdbx_strand_id
1 'polypeptide(L)' 'MKIEIVRNEQDAGCKVIIDGHPVSFTDIQHAQAYLDQLHARLQAAPEVFAKPTTEPA' A
#
# COMPACT_ATOMS: atom_id res chain seq x y z
N MET A 1 0.14 5.26 -9.95
CA MET A 1 0.00 4.18 -8.96
C MET A 1 -1.44 3.68 -9.00
N LYS A 2 -1.66 2.38 -9.22
CA LYS A 2 -3.01 1.80 -9.14
C LYS A 2 -3.18 1.14 -7.77
N ILE A 3 -4.14 1.61 -6.99
CA ILE A 3 -4.46 1.06 -5.67
C ILE A 3 -5.87 0.47 -5.75
N GLU A 4 -6.01 -0.80 -5.42
CA GLU A 4 -7.28 -1.52 -5.45
C GLU A 4 -7.54 -2.16 -4.09
N ILE A 5 -8.68 -1.85 -3.46
CA ILE A 5 -9.04 -2.40 -2.16
C ILE A 5 -10.12 -3.46 -2.39
N VAL A 6 -9.78 -4.70 -2.13
CA VAL A 6 -10.68 -5.85 -2.14
C VAL A 6 -11.02 -6.20 -0.69
N ARG A 7 -12.24 -5.90 -0.27
CA ARG A 7 -12.74 -6.34 1.04
C ARG A 7 -13.17 -7.80 0.90
N ASN A 8 -12.72 -8.68 1.78
CA ASN A 8 -13.26 -10.03 1.79
C ASN A 8 -14.64 -9.95 2.45
N GLU A 9 -15.70 -10.35 1.76
CA GLU A 9 -17.05 -10.35 2.33
C GLU A 9 -17.25 -11.49 3.35
N GLN A 10 -16.34 -12.47 3.37
CA GLN A 10 -16.40 -13.64 4.26
C GLN A 10 -15.52 -13.53 5.51
N ASP A 11 -14.59 -12.57 5.54
CA ASP A 11 -13.60 -12.42 6.60
C ASP A 11 -13.44 -10.93 6.91
N ALA A 12 -13.22 -10.56 8.18
CA ALA A 12 -12.99 -9.16 8.55
C ALA A 12 -11.72 -8.53 7.90
N GLY A 13 -10.94 -9.35 7.19
CA GLY A 13 -9.73 -8.95 6.49
C GLY A 13 -9.96 -8.20 5.17
N CYS A 14 -9.13 -7.20 4.94
CA CYS A 14 -9.09 -6.41 3.70
C CYS A 14 -7.79 -6.66 2.94
N LYS A 15 -7.87 -6.85 1.63
CA LYS A 15 -6.72 -6.99 0.75
C LYS A 15 -6.55 -5.72 -0.08
N VAL A 16 -5.40 -5.07 0.02
CA VAL A 16 -5.06 -3.88 -0.75
C VAL A 16 -3.99 -4.26 -1.77
N ILE A 17 -4.26 -4.05 -3.04
CA ILE A 17 -3.32 -4.32 -4.14
C ILE A 17 -2.75 -2.98 -4.59
N ILE A 18 -1.45 -2.81 -4.43
CA ILE A 18 -0.74 -1.57 -4.76
C ILE A 18 0.21 -1.88 -5.90
N ASP A 19 -0.07 -1.38 -7.09
CA ASP A 19 0.77 -1.58 -8.28
C ASP A 19 1.02 -3.08 -8.59
N GLY A 20 0.05 -3.93 -8.28
CA GLY A 20 0.16 -5.38 -8.46
C GLY A 20 0.75 -6.13 -7.25
N HIS A 21 1.17 -5.43 -6.19
CA HIS A 21 1.60 -6.04 -4.93
C HIS A 21 0.41 -6.18 -3.97
N PRO A 22 -0.06 -7.42 -3.70
CA PRO A 22 -1.13 -7.64 -2.74
C PRO A 22 -0.62 -7.56 -1.30
N VAL A 23 -1.21 -6.68 -0.51
CA VAL A 23 -0.99 -6.54 0.94
C VAL A 23 -2.29 -6.92 1.65
N SER A 24 -2.22 -7.92 2.52
CA SER A 24 -3.39 -8.38 3.28
C SER A 24 -3.38 -7.75 4.66
N PHE A 25 -4.52 -7.23 5.08
CA PHE A 25 -4.75 -6.62 6.37
C PHE A 25 -5.85 -7.36 7.09
N THR A 26 -5.71 -7.50 8.40
CA THR A 26 -6.71 -8.15 9.26
C THR A 26 -7.96 -7.28 9.48
N ASP A 27 -7.84 -5.96 9.29
CA ASP A 27 -8.92 -4.99 9.51
C ASP A 27 -8.82 -3.82 8.53
N ILE A 28 -9.96 -3.20 8.22
CA ILE A 28 -10.04 -2.07 7.31
C ILE A 28 -9.36 -0.81 7.85
N GLN A 29 -9.34 -0.63 9.17
CA GLN A 29 -8.68 0.53 9.79
C GLN A 29 -7.16 0.50 9.56
N HIS A 30 -6.54 -0.68 9.66
CA HIS A 30 -5.13 -0.85 9.32
C HIS A 30 -4.88 -0.63 7.83
N ALA A 31 -5.76 -1.12 6.95
CA ALA A 31 -5.67 -0.87 5.52
C ALA A 31 -5.78 0.63 5.18
N GLN A 32 -6.70 1.35 5.81
CA GLN A 32 -6.85 2.80 5.60
C GLN A 32 -5.67 3.59 6.14
N ALA A 33 -5.17 3.29 7.35
CA ALA A 33 -4.00 3.96 7.90
C ALA A 33 -2.76 3.75 7.03
N TYR A 34 -2.57 2.53 6.50
CA TYR A 34 -1.48 2.23 5.57
C TYR A 34 -1.60 3.02 4.27
N LEU A 35 -2.80 3.12 3.71
CA LEU A 35 -3.05 3.91 2.50
C LEU A 35 -2.86 5.41 2.73
N ASP A 36 -3.26 5.93 3.87
CA ASP A 36 -3.05 7.34 4.24
C ASP A 36 -1.56 7.65 4.36
N GLN A 37 -0.80 6.80 5.06
CA GLN A 37 0.66 6.91 5.13
C GLN A 37 1.31 6.77 3.74
N LEU A 38 0.82 5.85 2.91
CA LEU A 38 1.30 5.67 1.54
C LEU A 38 1.04 6.93 0.70
N HIS A 39 -0.16 7.49 0.79
CA HIS A 39 -0.55 8.68 0.06
C HIS A 39 0.25 9.90 0.54
N ALA A 40 0.40 10.08 1.85
CA ALA A 40 1.24 11.12 2.45
C ALA A 40 2.71 11.00 1.99
N ARG A 41 3.25 9.77 1.93
CA ARG A 41 4.61 9.52 1.43
C ARG A 41 4.75 9.80 -0.06
N LEU A 42 3.75 9.47 -0.88
CA LEU A 42 3.74 9.76 -2.31
C LEU A 42 3.62 11.27 -2.58
N GLN A 43 2.81 11.98 -1.81
CA GLN A 43 2.69 13.44 -1.91
C GLN A 43 3.96 14.16 -1.42
N ALA A 44 4.58 13.66 -0.35
CA ALA A 44 5.79 14.24 0.21
C ALA A 44 7.06 13.89 -0.57
N ALA A 45 7.13 12.72 -1.24
CA ALA A 45 8.32 12.24 -1.92
C ALA A 45 8.00 11.29 -3.09
N PRO A 46 7.61 11.82 -4.26
CA PRO A 46 7.38 11.01 -5.46
C PRO A 46 8.63 10.27 -5.97
N GLU A 47 9.84 10.68 -5.55
CA GLU A 47 11.12 10.12 -6.01
C GLU A 47 11.54 8.82 -5.29
N VAL A 48 10.91 8.46 -4.17
CA VAL A 48 11.32 7.28 -3.36
C VAL A 48 10.80 5.96 -3.93
N PHE A 49 9.70 5.99 -4.70
CA PHE A 49 9.13 4.78 -5.30
C PHE A 49 9.81 4.34 -6.60
N ALA A 50 10.72 5.14 -7.16
CA ALA A 50 11.35 4.90 -8.46
C ALA A 50 12.70 4.15 -8.39
N LYS A 51 13.16 3.68 -7.23
CA LYS A 51 14.45 2.99 -7.12
C LYS A 51 14.32 1.66 -6.38
N PRO A 52 14.58 0.49 -7.02
CA PRO A 52 15.28 -0.54 -6.27
C PRO A 52 16.54 0.14 -5.73
N THR A 53 16.75 0.11 -4.43
CA THR A 53 18.04 0.45 -3.83
C THR A 53 19.05 -0.56 -4.35
N THR A 54 19.57 -0.32 -5.54
CA THR A 54 20.93 -0.69 -5.88
C THR A 54 21.80 0.11 -4.91
N GLU A 55 22.56 -0.63 -4.10
CA GLU A 55 23.67 -0.14 -3.28
C GLU A 55 24.53 0.91 -4.01
N PRO A 56 25.09 1.86 -3.26
CA PRO A 56 26.56 1.91 -3.16
C PRO A 56 27.01 2.35 -1.74
N ALA A 57 28.21 2.13 -1.22
CA ALA A 57 29.46 1.46 -1.61
C ALA A 57 30.30 1.33 -0.32
#